data_AF-A0A9Q8V7R9-F1
#
_entry.id   AF-A0A9Q8V7R9-F1
#
_cell.length_a   1.000
_cell.length_b   1.000
_cell.length_c   1.000
_cell.angle_alpha   90.00
_cell.angle_beta   90.00
_cell.angle_gamma   90.00
#
_symmetry.space_group_name_H-M   'P 1'
#
loop_
_entity.id
_entity.type
_entity.pdbx_description
1 polymer ?
#
loop_
_entity_poly.entity_id
_entity_poly.type
_entity_poly.pdbx_seq_one_letter_code
_entity_poly.pdbx_strand_id
1 'polypeptide(L)'
;MMHRQQQQQQQQQQQQQQLPSAAHTQQQLQQPQLLPPYNTPAIISRLHFLARHNPQLAQKLHQMALPLSPLVQLTTGAVHPCFPRTVLQFWLLTDDQLESLAAFYHQRDQSPWSAQYPCPVVWRSDLPLEDKRRRMGRFIGLRGCGEDELGAGGGADKSSAEVAAMVGSMRTEDEIAEEARLAAADDEVWRRKLNPW
;
A
#
# COMPACT_ATOMS: atom_id res chain seq x y z
N MET A 1 -54.15 50.78 56.73
CA MET A 1 -53.06 51.08 55.77
C MET A 1 -52.05 49.94 55.58
N MET A 2 -51.85 49.03 56.54
CA MET A 2 -50.85 47.94 56.43
C MET A 2 -51.18 46.81 55.44
N HIS A 3 -52.47 46.56 55.13
CA HIS A 3 -52.88 45.44 54.27
C HIS A 3 -52.51 45.63 52.78
N ARG A 4 -52.46 46.88 52.30
CA ARG A 4 -52.15 47.18 50.89
C ARG A 4 -50.66 47.02 50.57
N GLN A 5 -49.80 47.20 51.58
CA GLN A 5 -48.35 47.05 51.43
C GLN A 5 -47.93 45.58 51.36
N GLN A 6 -48.61 44.71 52.13
CA GLN A 6 -48.36 43.26 52.09
C GLN A 6 -48.77 42.63 50.75
N GLN A 7 -49.84 43.14 50.13
CA GLN A 7 -50.29 42.66 48.83
C GLN A 7 -49.34 43.05 47.68
N GLN A 8 -48.70 44.23 47.76
CA GLN A 8 -47.66 44.62 46.79
C GLN A 8 -46.38 43.79 46.94
N GLN A 9 -46.01 43.42 48.17
CA GLN A 9 -44.82 42.61 48.42
C GLN A 9 -44.99 41.17 47.90
N GLN A 10 -46.20 40.61 47.98
CA GLN A 10 -46.52 39.32 47.38
C GLN A 10 -46.49 39.35 45.84
N GLN A 11 -46.91 40.45 45.21
CA GLN A 11 -46.84 40.61 43.76
C GLN A 11 -45.40 40.71 43.24
N GLN A 12 -44.49 41.34 43.99
CA GLN A 12 -43.07 41.39 43.62
C GLN A 12 -42.37 40.02 43.72
N GLN A 13 -42.74 39.18 44.70
CA GLN A 13 -42.17 37.83 44.81
C GLN A 13 -42.59 36.90 43.68
N GLN A 14 -43.81 37.06 43.13
CA GLN A 14 -44.24 36.24 41.99
C GLN A 14 -43.56 36.63 40.67
N GLN A 15 -43.18 37.90 40.48
CA GLN A 15 -42.46 38.33 39.29
C GLN A 15 -40.99 37.82 39.24
N GLN A 16 -40.35 37.61 40.40
CA GLN A 16 -38.98 37.07 40.44
C GLN A 16 -38.88 35.57 40.13
N GLN A 17 -39.98 34.81 40.18
CA GLN A 17 -39.98 33.37 39.84
C GLN A 17 -40.21 33.10 38.35
N GLN A 18 -40.40 34.14 37.52
CA GLN A 18 -40.51 34.01 36.06
C GLN A 18 -39.27 34.60 35.37
N LEU A 19 -38.08 34.17 35.78
CA LEU A 19 -36.94 34.17 34.87
C LEU A 19 -37.03 32.89 34.03
N PRO A 20 -37.04 32.98 32.69
CA PRO A 20 -37.05 31.78 31.87
C PRO A 20 -35.79 30.98 32.18
N SER A 21 -35.96 29.73 32.59
CA SER A 21 -34.90 28.74 32.48
C SER A 21 -34.42 28.80 31.04
N ALA A 22 -33.27 29.43 30.84
CA ALA A 22 -32.50 29.27 29.62
C ALA A 22 -32.19 27.78 29.55
N ALA A 23 -33.05 27.07 28.81
CA ALA A 23 -32.75 25.76 28.30
C ALA A 23 -31.32 25.86 27.77
N HIS A 24 -30.44 25.05 28.34
CA HIS A 24 -29.16 24.76 27.74
C HIS A 24 -29.45 24.09 26.39
N THR A 25 -29.80 24.90 25.39
CA THR A 25 -29.60 24.60 23.99
C THR A 25 -28.10 24.64 23.83
N GLN A 26 -27.45 23.50 24.12
CA GLN A 26 -26.23 23.15 23.42
C GLN A 26 -26.60 23.22 21.94
N GLN A 27 -26.30 24.36 21.32
CA GLN A 27 -26.21 24.51 19.89
C GLN A 27 -25.00 23.67 19.48
N GLN A 28 -25.23 22.36 19.41
CA GLN A 28 -24.41 21.46 18.65
C GLN A 28 -24.48 22.01 17.23
N LEU A 29 -23.44 22.72 16.82
CA LEU A 29 -23.15 22.99 15.43
C LEU A 29 -23.38 21.68 14.70
N GLN A 30 -24.50 21.58 13.97
CA GLN A 30 -24.69 20.52 12.98
C GLN A 30 -23.64 20.78 11.92
N GLN A 31 -22.44 20.25 12.19
CA GLN A 31 -21.54 19.83 11.13
C GLN A 31 -22.39 18.99 10.17
N PRO A 32 -22.25 19.20 8.84
CA PRO A 32 -22.75 18.24 7.88
C PRO A 32 -22.25 16.87 8.34
N GLN A 33 -23.15 15.92 8.58
CA GLN A 33 -22.80 14.54 8.88
C GLN A 33 -22.08 13.97 7.67
N LEU A 34 -20.76 14.24 7.60
CA LEU A 34 -19.83 13.51 6.79
C LEU A 34 -19.95 12.06 7.25
N LEU A 35 -20.31 11.19 6.31
CA LEU A 35 -20.37 9.74 6.45
C LEU A 35 -19.28 9.26 7.42
N PRO A 36 -19.59 8.35 8.37
CA PRO A 36 -18.57 7.81 9.25
C PRO A 36 -17.46 7.22 8.38
N PRO A 37 -16.20 7.67 8.53
CA PRO A 37 -15.10 7.08 7.80
C PRO A 37 -15.00 5.64 8.30
N TYR A 38 -15.50 4.71 7.48
CA TYR A 38 -15.15 3.28 7.40
C TYR A 38 -14.86 2.61 8.75
N ASN A 39 -15.69 1.62 9.09
CA ASN A 39 -15.61 0.68 10.21
C ASN A 39 -14.20 0.03 10.37
N THR A 40 -13.23 0.82 10.80
CA THR A 40 -11.79 0.56 10.88
C THR A 40 -11.43 -0.46 11.94
N PRO A 41 -12.00 -0.44 13.17
CA PRO A 41 -11.63 -1.42 14.17
C PRO A 41 -12.03 -2.84 13.73
N ALA A 42 -13.21 -3.02 13.11
CA ALA A 42 -13.66 -4.32 12.64
C ALA A 42 -12.79 -4.89 11.51
N ILE A 43 -12.30 -4.04 10.60
CA ILE A 43 -11.39 -4.44 9.51
C ILE A 43 -10.02 -4.85 10.07
N ILE A 44 -9.45 -4.06 11.00
CA ILE A 44 -8.16 -4.36 11.63
C ILE A 44 -8.22 -5.69 12.38
N SER A 45 -9.29 -5.92 13.16
CA SER A 45 -9.49 -7.19 13.87
C SER A 45 -9.59 -8.39 12.92
N ARG A 46 -10.27 -8.23 11.77
CA ARG A 46 -10.36 -9.29 10.74
C ARG A 46 -9.02 -9.57 10.08
N LEU A 47 -8.24 -8.55 9.71
CA LEU A 47 -6.92 -8.73 9.12
C LEU A 47 -5.96 -9.41 10.09
N HIS A 48 -6.00 -9.03 11.36
CA HIS A 48 -5.20 -9.68 12.40
C HIS A 48 -5.61 -11.15 12.59
N PHE A 49 -6.90 -11.46 12.56
CA PHE A 49 -7.40 -12.83 12.58
C PHE A 49 -6.88 -13.64 11.37
N LEU A 50 -7.03 -13.11 10.15
CA LEU A 50 -6.55 -13.78 8.94
C LEU A 50 -5.03 -14.00 8.95
N ALA A 51 -4.25 -13.01 9.40
CA ALA A 51 -2.81 -13.15 9.53
C ALA A 51 -2.42 -14.24 10.54
N ARG A 52 -3.14 -14.39 11.65
CA ARG A 52 -2.88 -15.46 12.63
C ARG A 52 -3.13 -16.86 12.06
N HIS A 53 -4.07 -17.00 11.13
CA HIS A 53 -4.41 -18.28 10.51
C HIS A 53 -3.69 -18.53 9.18
N ASN A 54 -2.97 -17.54 8.64
CA ASN A 54 -2.21 -17.66 7.41
C ASN A 54 -0.78 -17.12 7.58
N PRO A 55 0.22 -18.01 7.81
CA PRO A 55 1.59 -17.59 8.09
C PRO A 55 2.25 -16.85 6.91
N GLN A 56 1.90 -17.20 5.66
CA GLN A 56 2.41 -16.53 4.46
C GLN A 56 1.92 -15.07 4.40
N LEU A 57 0.62 -14.87 4.68
CA LEU A 57 0.04 -13.52 4.76
C LEU A 57 0.67 -12.71 5.89
N ALA A 58 0.87 -13.30 7.07
CA ALA A 58 1.51 -12.63 8.20
C ALA A 58 2.95 -12.19 7.86
N GLN A 59 3.75 -13.08 7.26
CA GLN A 59 5.10 -12.75 6.82
C GLN A 59 5.09 -11.62 5.80
N LYS A 60 4.18 -11.67 4.82
CA LYS A 60 4.07 -10.61 3.82
C LYS A 60 3.67 -9.29 4.47
N LEU A 61 2.66 -9.25 5.32
CA LEU A 61 2.26 -8.04 6.04
C LEU A 61 3.39 -7.46 6.89
N HIS A 62 4.19 -8.33 7.53
CA HIS A 62 5.38 -7.90 8.25
C HIS A 62 6.41 -7.24 7.31
N GLN A 63 6.70 -7.85 6.15
CA GLN A 63 7.57 -7.24 5.13
C GLN A 63 7.02 -5.89 4.63
N MET A 64 5.71 -5.80 4.40
CA MET A 64 5.06 -4.58 3.95
C MET A 64 5.08 -3.47 5.03
N ALA A 65 5.11 -3.85 6.30
CA ALA A 65 5.19 -2.92 7.43
C ALA A 65 6.62 -2.47 7.77
N LEU A 66 7.66 -3.00 7.09
CA LEU A 66 9.05 -2.61 7.35
C LEU A 66 9.23 -1.09 7.14
N PRO A 67 9.82 -0.37 8.11
CA PRO A 67 10.04 1.06 8.00
C PRO A 67 11.14 1.38 6.99
N LEU A 68 10.99 2.50 6.30
CA LEU A 68 11.99 3.05 5.38
C LEU A 68 12.62 4.30 5.98
N SER A 69 13.95 4.37 5.93
CA SER A 69 14.70 5.54 6.36
C SER A 69 14.50 6.70 5.38
N PRO A 70 14.19 7.91 5.85
CA PRO A 70 14.00 9.07 4.98
C PRO A 70 15.30 9.45 4.28
N LEU A 71 15.24 9.66 2.97
CA LEU A 71 16.33 10.24 2.19
C LEU A 71 16.26 11.77 2.26
N VAL A 72 17.41 12.43 2.31
CA VAL A 72 17.53 13.89 2.31
C VAL A 72 17.99 14.41 0.95
N GLN A 73 17.51 15.58 0.55
CA GLN A 73 17.97 16.27 -0.64
C GLN A 73 19.36 16.86 -0.40
N LEU A 74 20.28 16.70 -1.35
CA LEU A 74 21.68 17.12 -1.18
C LEU A 74 21.88 18.64 -1.01
N THR A 75 21.03 19.46 -1.63
CA THR A 75 21.18 20.93 -1.61
C THR A 75 20.58 21.58 -0.37
N THR A 76 19.46 21.04 0.13
CA THR A 76 18.68 21.66 1.21
C THR A 76 18.76 20.87 2.52
N GLY A 77 19.13 19.60 2.48
CA GLY A 77 19.03 18.68 3.61
C GLY A 77 17.59 18.30 3.99
N ALA A 78 16.59 18.75 3.24
CA ALA A 78 15.18 18.49 3.52
C ALA A 78 14.74 17.11 3.02
N VAL A 79 13.66 16.58 3.62
CA VAL A 79 13.00 15.33 3.21
C VAL A 79 11.71 15.69 2.47
N HIS A 80 11.44 15.01 1.35
CA HIS A 80 10.20 15.22 0.61
C HIS A 80 8.97 14.84 1.48
N PRO A 81 7.88 15.65 1.51
CA PRO A 81 6.72 15.39 2.36
C PRO A 81 6.02 14.06 2.06
N CYS A 82 6.06 13.60 0.80
CA CYS A 82 5.49 12.32 0.37
C CYS A 82 6.48 11.16 0.42
N PHE A 83 7.65 11.30 1.07
CA PHE A 83 8.59 10.20 1.18
C PHE A 83 7.96 9.03 1.95
N PRO A 84 7.99 7.79 1.42
CA PRO A 84 7.33 6.66 2.03
C PRO A 84 8.01 6.25 3.34
N ARG A 85 7.22 6.05 4.39
CA ARG A 85 7.69 5.63 5.72
C ARG A 85 7.77 4.12 5.86
N THR A 86 7.07 3.37 5.02
CA THR A 86 7.07 1.89 5.01
C THR A 86 7.12 1.36 3.59
N VAL A 87 7.49 0.08 3.45
CA VAL A 87 7.47 -0.62 2.15
C VAL A 87 6.07 -0.57 1.52
N LEU A 88 5.00 -0.78 2.30
CA LEU A 88 3.62 -0.65 1.81
C LEU A 88 3.33 0.73 1.25
N GLN A 89 3.72 1.78 1.97
CA GLN A 89 3.47 3.14 1.52
C GLN A 89 4.18 3.44 0.20
N PHE A 90 5.40 2.91 0.02
CA PHE A 90 6.13 3.00 -1.25
C PHE A 90 5.34 2.38 -2.41
N TRP A 91 4.80 1.17 -2.25
CA TRP A 91 4.02 0.50 -3.29
C TRP A 91 2.66 1.18 -3.58
N LEU A 92 2.23 2.08 -2.71
CA LEU A 92 1.00 2.87 -2.89
C LEU A 92 1.25 4.25 -3.50
N LEU A 93 2.51 4.62 -3.80
CA LEU A 93 2.83 5.90 -4.42
C LEU A 93 2.16 6.03 -5.79
N THR A 94 1.53 7.17 -6.04
CA THR A 94 0.92 7.53 -7.33
C THR A 94 1.98 8.02 -8.31
N ASP A 95 1.61 8.11 -9.60
CA ASP A 95 2.49 8.65 -10.64
C ASP A 95 2.96 10.07 -10.28
N ASP A 96 2.04 10.96 -9.91
CA ASP A 96 2.35 12.33 -9.50
C ASP A 96 3.31 12.41 -8.31
N GLN A 97 3.13 11.51 -7.33
CA GLN A 97 4.01 11.46 -6.16
C GLN A 97 5.43 11.02 -6.53
N LEU A 98 5.55 10.09 -7.47
CA LEU A 98 6.84 9.62 -7.99
C LEU A 98 7.54 10.70 -8.81
N GLU A 99 6.82 11.40 -9.69
CA GLU A 99 7.35 12.55 -10.45
C GLU A 99 7.82 13.67 -9.52
N SER A 100 7.04 13.98 -8.48
CA SER A 100 7.41 14.98 -7.47
C SER A 100 8.67 14.57 -6.70
N LEU A 101 8.78 13.31 -6.31
CA LEU A 101 9.98 12.76 -5.66
C LEU A 101 11.20 12.85 -6.58
N ALA A 102 11.06 12.45 -7.84
CA ALA A 102 12.15 12.46 -8.82
C ALA A 102 12.64 13.89 -9.11
N ALA A 103 11.74 14.86 -9.22
CA ALA A 103 12.10 16.27 -9.37
C ALA A 103 12.83 16.80 -8.12
N PHE A 104 12.29 16.52 -6.93
CA PHE A 104 12.84 16.98 -5.65
C PHE A 104 14.28 16.46 -5.40
N TYR A 105 14.54 15.19 -5.71
CA TYR A 105 15.87 14.59 -5.56
C TYR A 105 16.76 14.73 -6.81
N HIS A 106 16.44 15.67 -7.70
CA HIS A 106 17.22 15.95 -8.91
C HIS A 106 17.41 14.73 -9.83
N GLN A 107 16.52 13.74 -9.82
CA GLN A 107 16.60 12.57 -10.70
C GLN A 107 15.88 12.81 -12.04
N ARG A 108 14.89 13.72 -12.08
CA ARG A 108 14.13 14.05 -13.30
C ARG A 108 14.87 14.99 -14.24
N ASP A 109 15.34 16.12 -13.70
CA ASP A 109 15.97 17.18 -14.49
C ASP A 109 17.49 16.99 -14.50
N GLN A 110 18.14 17.31 -15.62
CA GLN A 110 19.59 17.21 -15.73
C GLN A 110 20.24 18.16 -14.72
N SER A 111 20.81 17.60 -13.66
CA SER A 111 21.39 18.35 -12.55
C SER A 111 22.78 17.81 -12.22
N PRO A 112 23.74 18.67 -11.85
CA PRO A 112 25.05 18.20 -11.38
C PRO A 112 24.95 17.41 -10.06
N TRP A 113 23.82 17.48 -9.36
CA TRP A 113 23.59 16.79 -8.10
C TRP A 113 23.09 15.35 -8.28
N SER A 114 22.55 14.98 -9.44
CA SER A 114 21.92 13.67 -9.65
C SER A 114 22.89 12.52 -9.36
N ALA A 115 24.12 12.64 -9.86
CA ALA A 115 25.18 11.63 -9.74
C ALA A 115 25.82 11.55 -8.34
N GLN A 116 25.50 12.49 -7.43
CA GLN A 116 26.06 12.53 -6.08
C GLN A 116 25.22 11.75 -5.08
N TYR A 117 24.00 11.30 -5.46
CA TYR A 117 23.22 10.40 -4.63
C TYR A 117 23.81 8.98 -4.64
N PRO A 118 23.59 8.16 -3.60
CA PRO A 118 24.19 6.82 -3.50
C PRO A 118 23.84 5.87 -4.65
N CYS A 119 22.64 6.00 -5.21
CA CYS A 119 22.14 5.15 -6.29
C CYS A 119 21.43 6.04 -7.33
N PRO A 120 22.17 6.77 -8.19
CA PRO A 120 21.56 7.65 -9.17
C PRO A 120 20.74 6.83 -10.18
N VAL A 121 19.63 7.39 -10.65
CA VAL A 121 18.77 6.74 -11.64
C VAL A 121 18.47 7.69 -12.80
N VAL A 122 18.40 7.14 -14.01
CA VAL A 122 17.91 7.88 -15.18
C VAL A 122 16.39 7.91 -15.12
N TRP A 123 15.81 9.05 -14.78
CA TRP A 123 14.35 9.18 -14.72
C TRP A 123 13.75 9.39 -16.11
N ARG A 124 12.53 8.90 -16.30
CA ARG A 124 11.75 9.02 -17.53
C ARG A 124 10.27 9.14 -17.19
N SER A 125 9.67 10.28 -17.54
CA SER A 125 8.27 10.57 -17.21
C SER A 125 7.26 9.87 -18.14
N ASP A 126 7.71 9.35 -19.29
CA ASP A 126 6.91 8.63 -20.27
C ASP A 126 6.71 7.14 -19.96
N LEU A 127 7.39 6.62 -18.93
CA LEU A 127 7.28 5.23 -18.51
C LEU A 127 5.97 4.93 -17.77
N PRO A 128 5.50 3.68 -17.78
CA PRO A 128 4.36 3.28 -16.97
C PRO A 128 4.70 3.34 -15.47
N LEU A 129 3.66 3.43 -14.65
CA LEU A 129 3.77 3.59 -13.19
C LEU A 129 4.68 2.56 -12.52
N GLU A 130 4.60 1.31 -12.92
CA GLU A 130 5.40 0.22 -12.34
C GLU A 130 6.90 0.41 -12.60
N ASP A 131 7.29 0.86 -13.78
CA ASP A 131 8.70 1.12 -14.12
C ASP A 131 9.24 2.34 -13.36
N LYS A 132 8.42 3.39 -13.21
CA LYS A 132 8.75 4.54 -12.36
C LYS A 132 8.96 4.11 -10.91
N ARG A 133 8.11 3.23 -10.38
CA ARG A 133 8.29 2.64 -9.04
C ARG A 133 9.58 1.86 -8.94
N ARG A 134 9.92 1.02 -9.91
CA ARG A 134 11.19 0.27 -9.92
C ARG A 134 12.40 1.20 -9.86
N ARG A 135 12.43 2.23 -10.71
CA ARG A 135 13.51 3.24 -10.71
C ARG A 135 13.58 3.98 -9.38
N MET A 136 12.46 4.44 -8.84
CA MET A 136 12.43 5.08 -7.52
C MET A 136 12.85 4.13 -6.39
N GLY A 137 12.46 2.86 -6.47
CA GLY A 137 12.85 1.81 -5.53
C GLY A 137 14.36 1.60 -5.55
N ARG A 138 14.97 1.52 -6.72
CA ARG A 138 16.44 1.46 -6.88
C ARG A 138 17.11 2.69 -6.27
N PHE A 139 16.59 3.88 -6.55
CA PHE A 139 17.10 5.14 -6.00
C PHE A 139 17.08 5.18 -4.46
N ILE A 140 16.00 4.68 -3.84
CA ILE A 140 15.85 4.58 -2.38
C ILE A 140 16.63 3.40 -1.78
N GLY A 141 17.15 2.48 -2.60
CA GLY A 141 17.91 1.30 -2.16
C GLY A 141 17.05 0.08 -1.81
N LEU A 142 15.81 0.01 -2.33
CA LEU A 142 14.96 -1.17 -2.20
C LEU A 142 15.44 -2.31 -3.11
N ARG A 143 15.64 -3.49 -2.52
CA ARG A 143 16.02 -4.71 -3.26
C ARG A 143 14.87 -5.21 -4.14
N GLY A 144 15.21 -5.88 -5.25
CA GLY A 144 14.23 -6.39 -6.23
C GLY A 144 13.62 -5.33 -7.15
N CYS A 145 14.09 -4.08 -7.06
CA CYS A 145 13.69 -2.97 -7.92
C CYS A 145 14.76 -2.61 -8.97
N GLY A 146 15.89 -3.32 -8.99
CA GLY A 146 16.94 -3.14 -9.99
C GLY A 146 16.63 -3.94 -11.26
N GLU A 147 16.57 -3.27 -12.39
CA GLU A 147 16.84 -3.88 -13.69
C GLU A 147 18.35 -4.21 -13.72
N ASP A 148 18.68 -5.48 -13.95
CA ASP A 148 20.06 -5.91 -14.09
C ASP A 148 20.71 -5.07 -15.20
N GLU A 149 21.71 -4.24 -14.86
CA GLU A 149 22.41 -3.40 -15.85
C GLU A 149 23.29 -4.21 -16.83
N LEU A 150 23.05 -5.53 -16.94
CA LEU A 150 23.53 -6.40 -18.01
C LEU A 150 22.44 -7.36 -18.55
N GLY A 151 21.15 -7.08 -18.38
CA GLY A 151 20.10 -7.88 -18.99
C GLY A 151 18.70 -7.31 -18.84
N ALA A 152 17.99 -7.24 -19.97
CA ALA A 152 16.57 -6.94 -20.12
C ALA A 152 16.21 -5.42 -20.15
N GLY A 153 16.54 -4.67 -21.19
CA GLY A 153 15.88 -4.76 -22.50
C GLY A 153 15.21 -6.09 -22.86
N GLY A 154 14.17 -6.50 -22.10
CA GLY A 154 13.30 -7.63 -22.40
C GLY A 154 12.31 -7.29 -23.52
N GLY A 155 12.83 -6.67 -24.56
CA GLY A 155 12.20 -6.27 -25.81
C GLY A 155 13.24 -6.26 -26.93
N ALA A 156 14.20 -7.18 -26.87
CA ALA A 156 14.98 -7.60 -28.02
C ALA A 156 14.31 -8.87 -28.55
N ASP A 157 13.92 -8.82 -29.82
CA ASP A 157 14.05 -9.90 -30.80
C ASP A 157 14.94 -11.06 -30.34
N LYS A 158 14.39 -11.95 -29.50
CA LYS A 158 14.79 -13.35 -29.60
C LYS A 158 14.42 -13.73 -31.03
N SER A 159 15.41 -14.15 -31.82
CA SER A 159 15.14 -14.67 -33.16
C SER A 159 13.94 -15.61 -33.06
N SER A 160 12.99 -15.50 -33.99
CA SER A 160 11.75 -16.29 -33.97
C SER A 160 12.01 -17.80 -33.82
N ALA A 161 13.23 -18.27 -34.11
CA ALA A 161 13.70 -19.63 -33.96
C ALA A 161 13.98 -20.03 -32.49
N GLU A 162 14.50 -19.14 -31.64
CA GLU A 162 14.93 -19.50 -30.27
C GLU A 162 13.76 -19.50 -29.27
N VAL A 163 12.82 -18.57 -29.45
CA VAL A 163 11.52 -18.59 -28.72
C VAL A 163 10.65 -19.76 -29.18
N ALA A 164 10.69 -20.11 -30.47
CA ALA A 164 10.01 -21.32 -30.97
C ALA A 164 10.65 -22.61 -30.44
N ALA A 165 11.97 -22.65 -30.22
CA ALA A 165 12.64 -23.79 -29.60
C ALA A 165 12.24 -23.96 -28.11
N MET A 166 12.04 -22.87 -27.38
CA MET A 166 11.63 -22.92 -25.97
C MET A 166 10.13 -23.25 -25.80
N VAL A 167 9.26 -22.74 -26.70
CA VAL A 167 7.84 -23.10 -26.75
C VAL A 167 7.62 -24.51 -27.31
N GLY A 168 8.46 -24.96 -28.25
CA GLY A 168 8.47 -26.33 -28.76
C GLY A 168 8.94 -27.38 -27.76
N SER A 169 9.54 -26.95 -26.64
CA SER A 169 9.87 -27.81 -25.49
C SER A 169 8.78 -27.79 -24.41
N MET A 170 7.63 -27.16 -24.65
CA MET A 170 6.45 -27.35 -23.79
C MET A 170 5.75 -28.62 -24.29
N ARG A 171 5.87 -29.71 -23.52
CA ARG A 171 5.10 -30.94 -23.74
C ARG A 171 3.64 -30.57 -23.91
N THR A 172 3.01 -31.07 -24.96
CA THR A 172 1.58 -30.86 -25.16
C THR A 172 0.80 -31.52 -24.02
N GLU A 173 -0.39 -31.01 -23.72
CA GLU A 173 -1.26 -31.54 -22.66
C GLU A 173 -1.48 -33.05 -22.80
N ASP A 174 -1.56 -33.54 -24.04
CA ASP A 174 -1.65 -34.97 -24.38
C ASP A 174 -0.38 -35.77 -24.03
N GLU A 175 0.83 -35.24 -24.26
CA GLU A 175 2.08 -35.92 -23.86
C GLU A 175 2.18 -36.03 -22.33
N ILE A 176 1.78 -34.98 -21.62
CA ILE A 176 1.77 -34.95 -20.15
C ILE A 176 0.76 -35.99 -19.62
N ALA A 177 -0.41 -36.09 -20.25
CA ALA A 177 -1.43 -37.06 -19.88
C ALA A 177 -1.00 -38.52 -20.16
N GLU A 178 -0.32 -38.78 -21.28
CA GLU A 178 0.19 -40.11 -21.63
C GLU A 178 1.32 -40.55 -20.68
N GLU A 179 2.26 -39.65 -20.36
CA GLU A 179 3.35 -39.91 -19.40
C GLU A 179 2.80 -40.19 -18.00
N ALA A 180 1.77 -39.46 -17.56
CA ALA A 180 1.11 -39.70 -16.28
C ALA A 180 0.40 -41.07 -16.24
N ARG A 181 -0.21 -41.52 -17.34
CA ARG A 181 -0.82 -42.86 -17.44
C ARG A 181 0.23 -43.97 -17.40
N LEU A 182 1.34 -43.79 -18.11
CA LEU A 182 2.45 -44.75 -18.11
C LEU A 182 3.11 -44.84 -16.72
N ALA A 183 3.32 -43.71 -16.05
CA ALA A 183 3.85 -43.68 -14.69
C ALA A 183 2.91 -44.36 -13.69
N ALA A 184 1.58 -44.16 -13.82
CA ALA A 184 0.60 -44.84 -12.99
C ALA A 184 0.60 -46.37 -13.21
N ALA A 185 0.82 -46.83 -14.45
CA ALA A 185 0.93 -48.25 -14.76
C ALA A 185 2.21 -48.87 -14.19
N ASP A 186 3.35 -48.16 -14.28
CA ASP A 186 4.64 -48.64 -13.74
C ASP A 186 4.59 -48.71 -12.20
N ASP A 187 4.00 -47.71 -11.52
CA ASP A 187 3.75 -47.75 -10.08
C ASP A 187 2.89 -48.95 -9.65
N GLU A 188 1.91 -49.33 -10.46
CA GLU A 188 1.08 -50.51 -10.19
C GLU A 188 1.85 -51.83 -10.39
N VAL A 189 2.75 -51.87 -11.37
CA VAL A 189 3.68 -52.99 -11.60
C VAL A 189 4.71 -53.08 -10.47
N TRP A 190 5.26 -51.95 -10.02
CA TRP A 190 6.16 -51.88 -8.87
C TRP A 190 5.46 -52.31 -7.58
N ARG A 191 4.21 -51.89 -7.35
CA ARG A 191 3.40 -52.36 -6.22
C ARG A 191 3.19 -53.88 -6.25
N ARG A 192 2.91 -54.46 -7.42
CA ARG A 192 2.77 -55.92 -7.58
C ARG A 192 4.09 -56.66 -7.33
N LYS A 193 5.23 -56.07 -7.71
CA LYS A 193 6.56 -56.64 -7.44
C LYS A 193 6.99 -56.52 -5.97
N LEU A 194 6.58 -55.46 -5.28
CA LEU A 194 6.95 -55.20 -3.88
C LEU A 194 6.09 -55.97 -2.86
N ASN A 195 4.89 -56.42 -3.24
CA ASN A 195 4.03 -57.29 -2.42
C ASN A 195 3.69 -58.58 -3.18
N PRO A 196 4.54 -59.62 -3.13
CA PRO A 196 4.30 -60.87 -3.86
C PRO A 196 3.28 -61.82 -3.20
N TRP A 197 2.55 -61.38 -2.17
CA TRP A 197 1.61 -62.19 -1.38
C TRP A 197 0.50 -61.33 -0.78
#